data_AF-A0A1W2LZJ9-F1
#
_entry.id   AF-A0A1W2LZJ9-F1
#
_cell.length_a   1.000
_cell.length_b   1.000
_cell.length_c   1.000
_cell.angle_alpha   90.00
_cell.angle_beta   90.00
_cell.angle_gamma   90.00
#
_symmetry.space_group_name_H-M   'P 1'
#
loop_
_entity.id
_entity.type
_entity.pdbx_description
1 polymer ?
#
loop_
_entity_poly.entity_id
_entity_poly.type
_entity_poly.pdbx_seq_one_letter_code
_entity_poly.pdbx_strand_id
1 'polypeptide(L)'
;TELLVRTCHKRGAFAIGGMAAFIPNRKDPEVTAAALDKVRADKSREAGDGFDGSWVAHPGMVDICREEFDKVLGDKPNQLDRTRDDVSVTADQLLDAASTPGGATSAGLRAAVDVGIRYIASWLSGNGAAAIHNLMEDAATAEISRSQVWQWVRNGTQLDTGDKVTAELVRGVLAEVRGELAAEIKPELLEPAVELFEQVALADEFPDFLTLPAYERIK
;
A
#
# COMPACT_ATOMS: atom_id res chain seq x y z
N THR A 1 15.93 -2.66 1.22
CA THR A 1 15.98 -1.61 2.26
C THR A 1 17.39 -1.14 2.57
N GLU A 2 18.40 -2.02 2.48
CA GLU A 2 19.77 -1.78 2.96
C GLU A 2 20.50 -0.56 2.35
N LEU A 3 20.33 -0.30 1.04
CA LEU A 3 21.00 0.82 0.37
C LEU A 3 20.58 2.18 0.97
N LEU A 4 19.32 2.33 1.37
CA LEU A 4 18.80 3.56 1.98
C LEU A 4 19.50 3.81 3.32
N VAL A 5 19.49 2.82 4.21
CA VAL A 5 20.13 2.89 5.54
C VAL A 5 21.61 3.26 5.40
N ARG A 6 22.36 2.52 4.57
CA ARG A 6 23.77 2.80 4.30
C ARG A 6 23.99 4.23 3.83
N THR A 7 23.19 4.68 2.86
CA THR A 7 23.36 6.00 2.24
C THR A 7 23.11 7.12 3.25
N CYS A 8 22.05 7.01 4.06
CA CYS A 8 21.74 7.96 5.12
C CYS A 8 22.85 8.03 6.17
N HIS A 9 23.24 6.89 6.74
CA HIS A 9 24.20 6.85 7.85
C HIS A 9 25.61 7.28 7.44
N LYS A 10 26.03 6.94 6.22
CA LYS A 10 27.29 7.45 5.64
C LYS A 10 27.34 8.97 5.56
N ARG A 11 26.19 9.65 5.61
CA ARG A 11 26.06 11.12 5.58
C ARG A 11 25.62 11.71 6.93
N GLY A 12 25.53 10.91 7.98
CA GLY A 12 25.03 11.35 9.28
C GLY A 12 23.55 11.76 9.27
N ALA A 13 22.76 11.26 8.32
CA ALA A 13 21.33 11.49 8.20
C ALA A 13 20.55 10.26 8.67
N PHE A 14 19.32 10.46 9.15
CA PHE A 14 18.48 9.37 9.63
C PHE A 14 17.85 8.58 8.47
N ALA A 15 17.72 7.28 8.65
CA ALA A 15 16.95 6.36 7.83
C ALA A 15 15.64 5.98 8.55
N ILE A 16 14.48 6.25 7.94
CA ILE A 16 13.17 5.95 8.53
C ILE A 16 12.51 4.78 7.81
N GLY A 17 12.03 3.81 8.59
CA GLY A 17 11.31 2.62 8.14
C GLY A 17 9.92 2.92 7.61
N GLY A 18 9.24 1.89 7.11
CA GLY A 18 7.96 2.01 6.43
C GLY A 18 6.76 2.14 7.38
N MET A 19 5.58 2.33 6.77
CA MET A 19 4.31 2.44 7.47
C MET A 19 3.78 1.09 7.96
N ALA A 20 3.28 1.04 9.20
CA ALA A 20 2.33 0.02 9.65
C ALA A 20 0.93 0.65 9.74
N ALA A 21 0.07 0.33 8.79
CA ALA A 21 -1.23 0.96 8.61
C ALA A 21 -2.38 0.31 9.40
N PHE A 22 -2.11 -0.77 10.15
CA PHE A 22 -3.15 -1.59 10.75
C PHE A 22 -3.96 -0.85 11.84
N ILE A 23 -5.29 -1.01 11.76
CA ILE A 23 -6.28 -0.50 12.72
C ILE A 23 -6.83 -1.70 13.51
N PRO A 24 -6.55 -1.81 14.82
CA PRO A 24 -7.05 -2.92 15.64
C PRO A 24 -8.58 -3.05 15.63
N ASN A 25 -9.07 -4.26 15.39
CA ASN A 25 -10.50 -4.55 15.35
C ASN A 25 -10.92 -5.38 16.58
N ARG A 26 -11.57 -4.73 17.55
CA ARG A 26 -12.04 -5.39 18.78
C ARG A 26 -13.09 -6.47 18.55
N LYS A 27 -13.79 -6.45 17.42
CA LYS A 27 -14.81 -7.45 17.08
C LYS A 27 -14.19 -8.71 16.47
N ASP A 28 -12.94 -8.64 16.04
CA ASP A 28 -12.20 -9.75 15.44
C ASP A 28 -10.80 -9.88 16.09
N PRO A 29 -10.73 -10.55 17.25
CA PRO A 29 -9.49 -10.65 18.01
C PRO A 29 -8.44 -11.53 17.31
N GLU A 30 -8.86 -12.51 16.51
CA GLU A 30 -7.94 -13.41 15.80
C GLU A 30 -7.24 -12.70 14.64
N VAL A 31 -8.01 -11.97 13.80
CA VAL A 31 -7.44 -11.12 12.74
C VAL A 31 -6.53 -10.05 13.33
N THR A 32 -6.96 -9.46 14.46
CA THR A 32 -6.14 -8.48 15.17
C THR A 32 -4.82 -9.10 15.64
N ALA A 33 -4.83 -10.26 16.31
CA ALA A 33 -3.61 -10.92 16.78
C ALA A 33 -2.63 -11.21 15.63
N ALA A 34 -3.11 -11.79 14.53
CA ALA A 34 -2.27 -12.09 13.37
C ALA A 34 -1.67 -10.82 12.74
N ALA A 35 -2.44 -9.75 12.66
CA ALA A 35 -1.94 -8.47 12.15
C ALA A 35 -0.91 -7.83 13.09
N LEU A 36 -1.10 -7.91 14.41
CA LEU A 36 -0.13 -7.43 15.40
C LEU A 36 1.21 -8.19 15.30
N ASP A 37 1.16 -9.51 15.11
CA ASP A 37 2.35 -10.33 14.93
C ASP A 37 3.12 -9.93 13.66
N LYS A 38 2.39 -9.64 12.58
CA LYS A 38 2.99 -9.13 11.34
C LYS A 38 3.65 -7.76 11.54
N VAL A 39 2.96 -6.83 12.20
CA VAL A 39 3.53 -5.51 12.53
C VAL A 39 4.80 -5.68 13.37
N ARG A 40 4.77 -6.56 14.38
CA ARG A 40 5.94 -6.85 15.21
C ARG A 40 7.11 -7.39 14.39
N ALA A 41 6.86 -8.36 13.52
CA ALA A 41 7.90 -8.93 12.66
C ALA A 41 8.49 -7.88 11.71
N ASP A 42 7.64 -7.02 11.13
CA ASP A 42 8.08 -5.95 10.23
C ASP A 42 8.93 -4.89 10.96
N LYS A 43 8.50 -4.43 12.15
CA LYS A 43 9.27 -3.44 12.94
C LYS A 43 10.56 -4.02 13.49
N SER A 44 10.55 -5.29 13.90
CA SER A 44 11.77 -6.00 14.33
C SER A 44 12.79 -6.10 13.19
N ARG A 45 12.34 -6.42 11.97
CA ARG A 45 13.20 -6.41 10.77
C ARG A 45 13.76 -5.02 10.49
N GLU A 46 12.95 -3.97 10.52
CA GLU A 46 13.41 -2.59 10.28
C GLU A 46 14.46 -2.14 11.31
N ALA A 47 14.17 -2.32 12.61
CA ALA A 47 15.13 -2.03 13.66
C ALA A 47 16.43 -2.85 13.45
N GLY A 48 16.26 -4.14 13.14
CA GLY A 48 17.34 -5.07 12.83
C GLY A 48 18.14 -4.74 11.57
N ASP A 49 17.58 -4.04 10.59
CA ASP A 49 18.26 -3.61 9.35
C ASP A 49 19.11 -2.34 9.55
N GLY A 50 18.79 -1.56 10.58
CA GLY A 50 19.51 -0.33 10.94
C GLY A 50 18.69 0.95 10.79
N PHE A 51 17.36 0.90 10.64
CA PHE A 51 16.56 2.12 10.61
C PHE A 51 16.55 2.84 11.98
N ASP A 52 16.53 4.18 11.99
CA ASP A 52 16.55 4.99 13.21
C ASP A 52 15.17 5.17 13.84
N GLY A 53 14.12 4.95 13.07
CA GLY A 53 12.72 5.04 13.48
C GLY A 53 11.81 4.44 12.43
N SER A 54 10.51 4.47 12.68
CA SER A 54 9.50 3.88 11.79
C SER A 54 8.15 4.58 11.91
N TRP A 55 7.22 4.28 11.00
CA TRP A 55 5.90 4.89 10.92
C TRP A 55 4.77 3.94 11.34
N VAL A 56 3.77 4.50 12.02
CA VAL A 56 2.51 3.84 12.36
C VAL A 56 1.34 4.77 12.07
N ALA A 57 0.23 4.24 11.58
CA ALA A 57 -0.97 5.04 11.26
C ALA A 57 -1.98 5.13 12.40
N HIS A 58 -1.86 4.26 13.41
CA HIS A 58 -2.80 4.18 14.53
C HIS A 58 -2.06 4.19 15.88
N PRO A 59 -2.51 4.96 16.89
CA PRO A 59 -1.84 5.04 18.21
C PRO A 59 -1.63 3.69 18.89
N GLY A 60 -2.54 2.74 18.68
CA GLY A 60 -2.42 1.38 19.22
C GLY A 60 -1.21 0.59 18.75
N MET A 61 -0.51 1.03 17.69
CA MET A 61 0.72 0.39 17.19
C MET A 61 2.00 0.99 17.78
N VAL A 62 1.90 2.12 18.50
CA VAL A 62 3.07 2.87 19.01
C VAL A 62 3.90 2.01 19.94
N ASP A 63 3.27 1.33 20.90
CA ASP A 63 3.99 0.54 21.91
C ASP A 63 4.73 -0.65 21.28
N ILE A 64 4.10 -1.36 20.33
CA ILE A 64 4.76 -2.46 19.59
C ILE A 64 5.97 -1.94 18.80
N CYS A 65 5.80 -0.82 18.11
CA CYS A 65 6.90 -0.23 17.35
C CYS A 65 8.04 0.19 18.29
N ARG A 66 7.72 0.83 19.42
CA ARG A 66 8.70 1.22 20.43
C ARG A 66 9.43 0.00 20.98
N GLU A 67 8.72 -1.04 21.41
CA GLU A 67 9.28 -2.27 21.95
C GLU A 67 10.32 -2.91 21.01
N GLU A 68 10.03 -2.99 19.71
CA GLU A 68 10.95 -3.59 18.75
C GLU A 68 12.20 -2.73 18.50
N PHE A 69 12.07 -1.40 18.52
CA PHE A 69 13.21 -0.49 18.40
C PHE A 69 14.05 -0.45 19.68
N ASP A 70 13.43 -0.44 20.86
CA ASP A 70 14.12 -0.43 22.16
C ASP A 70 15.03 -1.66 22.33
N LYS A 71 14.62 -2.83 21.81
CA LYS A 71 15.45 -4.06 21.81
C LYS A 71 16.78 -3.89 21.10
N VAL A 72 16.84 -3.03 20.08
CA VAL A 72 18.04 -2.82 19.25
C VAL A 72 18.80 -1.57 19.70
N LEU A 73 18.09 -0.50 20.06
CA LEU A 73 18.67 0.78 20.45
C LEU A 73 19.29 0.76 21.85
N GLY A 74 18.67 0.07 22.81
CA GLY A 74 19.02 0.21 24.23
C GLY A 74 18.91 1.68 24.66
N ASP A 75 20.00 2.24 25.18
CA ASP A 75 20.06 3.65 25.60
C ASP A 75 20.37 4.64 24.45
N LYS A 76 20.61 4.14 23.22
CA LYS A 76 20.97 5.01 22.09
C LYS A 76 19.74 5.72 21.53
N PRO A 77 19.85 7.00 21.12
CA PRO A 77 18.74 7.74 20.53
C PRO A 77 18.47 7.39 19.06
N ASN A 78 19.40 6.70 18.37
CA ASN A 78 19.34 6.32 16.95
C ASN A 78 20.44 5.28 16.62
N GLN A 79 20.51 4.85 15.36
CA GLN A 79 21.48 3.86 14.84
C GLN A 79 22.49 4.46 13.84
N LEU A 80 22.76 5.77 13.90
CA LEU A 80 23.68 6.45 12.96
C LEU A 80 25.09 5.85 12.93
N ASP A 81 25.53 5.19 14.01
CA ASP A 81 26.81 4.50 14.09
C ASP A 81 26.88 3.22 13.23
N ARG A 82 25.73 2.73 12.77
CA ARG A 82 25.62 1.55 11.91
C ARG A 82 25.71 1.94 10.43
N THR A 83 26.92 2.24 9.96
CA THR A 83 27.16 2.76 8.60
C THR A 83 26.90 1.79 7.47
N ARG A 84 26.78 0.48 7.75
CA ARG A 84 26.53 -0.59 6.75
C ARG A 84 27.52 -0.55 5.58
N ASP A 85 28.81 -0.37 5.86
CA ASP A 85 29.85 -0.29 4.83
C ASP A 85 30.01 -1.61 4.02
N ASP A 86 29.53 -2.72 4.57
CA ASP A 86 29.40 -4.04 3.96
C ASP A 86 28.37 -4.10 2.82
N VAL A 87 27.39 -3.18 2.80
CA VAL A 87 26.31 -3.20 1.81
C VAL A 87 26.78 -2.60 0.48
N SER A 88 26.61 -3.37 -0.60
CA SER A 88 26.84 -2.94 -1.97
C SER A 88 25.68 -3.39 -2.85
N VAL A 89 24.84 -2.44 -3.26
CA VAL A 89 23.66 -2.68 -4.08
C VAL A 89 23.86 -2.04 -5.46
N THR A 90 23.58 -2.81 -6.51
CA THR A 90 23.69 -2.38 -7.91
C THR A 90 22.34 -1.90 -8.46
N ALA A 91 22.36 -1.16 -9.58
CA ALA A 91 21.13 -0.74 -10.25
C ALA A 91 20.29 -1.93 -10.71
N ASP A 92 20.93 -2.98 -11.23
CA ASP A 92 20.23 -4.19 -11.70
C ASP A 92 19.47 -4.88 -10.55
N GLN A 93 20.07 -4.95 -9.36
CA GLN A 93 19.39 -5.49 -8.17
C GLN A 93 18.18 -4.65 -7.73
N LEU A 94 18.19 -3.33 -7.93
CA LEU A 94 17.05 -2.46 -7.63
C LEU A 94 15.92 -2.60 -8.67
N LEU A 95 16.24 -3.07 -9.88
CA LEU A 95 15.29 -3.23 -10.99
C LEU A 95 14.85 -4.69 -11.20
N ASP A 96 15.32 -5.62 -10.39
CA ASP A 96 15.03 -7.06 -10.51
C ASP A 96 13.62 -7.41 -9.99
N ALA A 97 12.60 -6.95 -10.72
CA ALA A 97 11.21 -7.29 -10.44
C ALA A 97 10.92 -8.79 -10.60
N ALA A 98 11.66 -9.49 -11.46
CA ALA A 98 11.47 -10.91 -11.75
C ALA A 98 11.81 -11.81 -10.55
N SER A 99 12.73 -11.38 -9.67
CA SER A 99 13.06 -12.09 -8.43
C SER A 99 12.00 -11.98 -7.33
N THR A 100 11.05 -11.05 -7.47
CA THR A 100 10.02 -10.84 -6.44
C THR A 100 9.03 -12.01 -6.45
N PRO A 101 8.83 -12.72 -5.32
CA PRO A 101 7.92 -13.85 -5.28
C PRO A 101 6.46 -13.39 -5.41
N GLY A 102 5.63 -14.23 -6.01
CA GLY A 102 4.20 -13.98 -6.18
C GLY A 102 3.79 -14.00 -7.66
N GLY A 103 2.53 -13.64 -7.91
CA GLY A 103 1.95 -13.61 -9.25
C GLY A 103 0.65 -12.83 -9.28
N ALA A 104 0.17 -12.55 -10.48
CA ALA A 104 -1.13 -11.93 -10.68
C ALA A 104 -2.25 -12.93 -10.38
N THR A 105 -3.21 -12.54 -9.55
CA THR A 105 -4.34 -13.40 -9.17
C THR A 105 -5.66 -12.68 -9.41
N SER A 106 -6.72 -13.45 -9.69
CA SER A 106 -8.07 -12.91 -9.82
C SER A 106 -8.53 -12.22 -8.53
N ALA A 107 -8.19 -12.80 -7.37
CA ALA A 107 -8.45 -12.18 -6.07
C ALA A 107 -7.69 -10.84 -5.90
N GLY A 108 -6.44 -10.75 -6.35
CA GLY A 108 -5.65 -9.52 -6.31
C GLY A 108 -6.21 -8.42 -7.22
N LEU A 109 -6.67 -8.79 -8.42
CA LEU A 109 -7.36 -7.86 -9.33
C LEU A 109 -8.61 -7.28 -8.66
N ARG A 110 -9.45 -8.15 -8.09
CA ARG A 110 -10.66 -7.73 -7.38
C ARG A 110 -10.34 -6.82 -6.20
N ALA A 111 -9.35 -7.19 -5.39
CA ALA A 111 -8.95 -6.40 -4.22
C ALA A 111 -8.45 -5.00 -4.60
N ALA A 112 -7.68 -4.88 -5.68
CA ALA A 112 -7.23 -3.57 -6.18
C ALA A 112 -8.42 -2.69 -6.62
N VAL A 113 -9.41 -3.27 -7.31
CA VAL A 113 -10.62 -2.56 -7.72
C VAL A 113 -11.45 -2.12 -6.51
N ASP A 114 -11.70 -3.01 -5.55
CA ASP A 114 -12.47 -2.73 -4.33
C ASP A 114 -11.82 -1.63 -3.47
N VAL A 115 -10.53 -1.77 -3.14
CA VAL A 115 -9.82 -0.77 -2.34
C VAL A 115 -9.72 0.57 -3.06
N GLY A 116 -9.45 0.54 -4.37
CA GLY A 116 -9.39 1.74 -5.20
C GLY A 116 -10.70 2.54 -5.20
N ILE A 117 -11.85 1.87 -5.41
CA ILE A 117 -13.16 2.54 -5.39
C ILE A 117 -13.48 3.07 -4.00
N ARG A 118 -13.30 2.25 -2.94
CA ARG A 118 -13.57 2.66 -1.56
C ARG A 118 -12.73 3.89 -1.17
N TYR A 119 -11.46 3.91 -1.55
CA TYR A 119 -10.58 5.04 -1.27
C TYR A 119 -11.02 6.29 -2.02
N ILE A 120 -11.28 6.20 -3.33
CA ILE A 120 -11.73 7.35 -4.12
C ILE A 120 -13.05 7.90 -3.59
N ALA A 121 -14.00 7.05 -3.22
CA ALA A 121 -15.26 7.48 -2.62
C ALA A 121 -15.04 8.23 -1.29
N SER A 122 -14.14 7.73 -0.43
CA SER A 122 -13.73 8.44 0.79
C SER A 122 -13.10 9.79 0.47
N TRP A 123 -12.18 9.81 -0.49
CA TRP A 123 -11.47 11.02 -0.89
C TRP A 123 -12.42 12.10 -1.44
N LEU A 124 -13.37 11.72 -2.30
CA LEU A 124 -14.39 12.62 -2.84
C LEU A 124 -15.37 13.15 -1.77
N SER A 125 -15.49 12.45 -0.65
CA SER A 125 -16.24 12.93 0.52
C SER A 125 -15.44 13.92 1.39
N GLY A 126 -14.20 14.24 1.01
CA GLY A 126 -13.30 15.12 1.74
C GLY A 126 -12.43 14.40 2.78
N ASN A 127 -12.39 13.06 2.77
CA ASN A 127 -11.57 12.27 3.68
C ASN A 127 -10.48 11.46 2.95
N GLY A 128 -9.24 11.95 3.00
CA GLY A 128 -8.07 11.29 2.40
C GLY A 128 -7.40 10.20 3.25
N ALA A 129 -7.86 9.98 4.50
CA ALA A 129 -7.39 8.92 5.38
C ALA A 129 -8.54 7.93 5.66
N ALA A 130 -8.57 6.84 4.90
CA ALA A 130 -9.72 5.96 4.82
C ALA A 130 -9.47 4.65 5.56
N ALA A 131 -10.34 4.31 6.51
CA ALA A 131 -10.32 2.98 7.13
C ALA A 131 -10.97 1.96 6.18
N ILE A 132 -10.16 1.11 5.55
CA ILE A 132 -10.60 0.10 4.58
C ILE A 132 -10.01 -1.26 5.02
N HIS A 133 -10.86 -2.27 5.23
CA HIS A 133 -10.42 -3.62 5.63
C HIS A 133 -9.45 -3.66 6.82
N ASN A 134 -9.69 -2.80 7.82
CA ASN A 134 -8.84 -2.62 9.01
C ASN A 134 -7.45 -2.03 8.73
N LEU A 135 -7.26 -1.36 7.60
CA LEU A 135 -6.07 -0.61 7.25
C LEU A 135 -6.42 0.87 7.11
N MET A 136 -5.51 1.74 7.54
CA MET A 136 -5.61 3.18 7.32
C MET A 136 -4.95 3.50 5.98
N GLU A 137 -5.77 3.61 4.94
CA GLU A 137 -5.33 3.82 3.57
C GLU A 137 -5.22 5.30 3.23
N ASP A 138 -4.23 5.62 2.40
CA ASP A 138 -4.03 6.93 1.78
C ASP A 138 -4.05 6.82 0.25
N ALA A 139 -3.72 7.92 -0.44
CA ALA A 139 -3.81 7.98 -1.89
C ALA A 139 -2.85 6.99 -2.57
N ALA A 140 -1.71 6.66 -1.95
CA ALA A 140 -0.74 5.74 -2.53
C ALA A 140 -1.33 4.33 -2.68
N THR A 141 -2.26 3.92 -1.82
CA THR A 141 -2.96 2.64 -1.93
C THR A 141 -3.86 2.59 -3.16
N ALA A 142 -4.63 3.65 -3.43
CA ALA A 142 -5.42 3.74 -4.65
C ALA A 142 -4.54 3.89 -5.90
N GLU A 143 -3.41 4.60 -5.80
CA GLU A 143 -2.44 4.74 -6.88
C GLU A 143 -1.84 3.39 -7.27
N ILE A 144 -1.32 2.60 -6.32
CA ILE A 144 -0.77 1.29 -6.66
C ILE A 144 -1.85 0.35 -7.21
N SER A 145 -3.07 0.42 -6.66
CA SER A 145 -4.21 -0.38 -7.12
C SER A 145 -4.54 -0.12 -8.59
N ARG A 146 -4.74 1.14 -8.99
CA ARG A 146 -5.02 1.47 -10.40
C ARG A 146 -3.82 1.24 -11.31
N SER A 147 -2.60 1.44 -10.80
CA SER A 147 -1.36 1.26 -11.56
C SER A 147 -1.13 -0.20 -11.94
N GLN A 148 -1.36 -1.09 -10.98
CA GLN A 148 -1.29 -2.53 -11.18
C GLN A 148 -2.31 -2.99 -12.23
N VAL A 149 -3.56 -2.54 -12.12
CA VAL A 149 -4.62 -2.87 -13.10
C VAL A 149 -4.24 -2.36 -14.49
N TRP A 150 -3.80 -1.11 -14.61
CA TRP A 150 -3.38 -0.52 -15.88
C TRP A 150 -2.24 -1.31 -16.53
N GLN A 151 -1.19 -1.62 -15.75
CA GLN A 151 -0.04 -2.40 -16.22
C GLN A 151 -0.46 -3.81 -16.66
N TRP A 152 -1.35 -4.45 -15.90
CA TRP A 152 -1.82 -5.80 -16.22
C TRP A 152 -2.62 -5.86 -17.51
N VAL A 153 -3.51 -4.89 -17.74
CA VAL A 153 -4.24 -4.75 -19.01
C VAL A 153 -3.27 -4.52 -20.16
N ARG A 154 -2.33 -3.56 -20.00
CA ARG A 154 -1.39 -3.19 -21.07
C ARG A 154 -0.49 -4.35 -21.49
N ASN A 155 -0.09 -5.19 -20.54
CA ASN A 155 0.79 -6.32 -20.78
C ASN A 155 0.03 -7.63 -21.09
N GLY A 156 -1.30 -7.63 -21.03
CA GLY A 156 -2.11 -8.85 -21.15
C GLY A 156 -1.70 -9.92 -20.14
N THR A 157 -1.45 -9.49 -18.89
CA THR A 157 -0.94 -10.34 -17.81
C THR A 157 -1.89 -11.49 -17.54
N GLN A 158 -1.36 -12.69 -17.37
CA GLN A 158 -2.17 -13.88 -17.07
C GLN A 158 -2.39 -14.00 -15.56
N LEU A 159 -3.65 -14.21 -15.17
CA LEU A 159 -4.04 -14.50 -13.80
C LEU A 159 -3.81 -15.98 -13.47
N ASP A 160 -3.87 -16.31 -12.18
CA ASP A 160 -3.88 -17.67 -11.65
C ASP A 160 -5.01 -18.56 -12.21
N THR A 161 -6.10 -17.98 -12.69
CA THR A 161 -7.19 -18.68 -13.39
C THR A 161 -6.83 -19.09 -14.82
N GLY A 162 -5.74 -18.54 -15.37
CA GLY A 162 -5.34 -18.68 -16.77
C GLY A 162 -5.91 -17.58 -17.69
N ASP A 163 -6.81 -16.74 -17.19
CA ASP A 163 -7.38 -15.62 -17.95
C ASP A 163 -6.37 -14.50 -18.12
N LYS A 164 -6.41 -13.80 -19.26
CA LYS A 164 -5.65 -12.56 -19.45
C LYS A 164 -6.43 -11.37 -18.92
N VAL A 165 -5.75 -10.47 -18.23
CA VAL A 165 -6.34 -9.19 -17.83
C VAL A 165 -6.58 -8.33 -19.07
N THR A 166 -7.84 -8.01 -19.30
CA THR A 166 -8.35 -7.19 -20.42
C THR A 166 -9.24 -6.08 -19.86
N ALA A 167 -9.50 -5.05 -20.66
CA ALA A 167 -10.42 -3.99 -20.26
C ALA A 167 -11.83 -4.54 -19.98
N GLU A 168 -12.27 -5.53 -20.75
CA GLU A 168 -13.55 -6.22 -20.56
C GLU A 168 -13.60 -6.96 -19.22
N LEU A 169 -12.55 -7.70 -18.87
CA LEU A 169 -12.46 -8.38 -17.58
C LEU A 169 -12.52 -7.38 -16.41
N VAL A 170 -11.74 -6.29 -16.50
CA VAL A 170 -11.71 -5.24 -15.47
C VAL A 170 -13.09 -4.59 -15.32
N ARG A 171 -13.80 -4.29 -16.41
CA ARG A 171 -15.17 -3.76 -16.36
C ARG A 171 -16.16 -4.72 -15.72
N GLY A 172 -16.00 -6.03 -15.96
CA GLY A 172 -16.80 -7.06 -15.27
C GLY A 172 -16.59 -7.02 -13.76
N VAL A 173 -15.33 -7.01 -13.32
CA VAL A 173 -14.96 -6.91 -11.89
C VAL A 173 -15.47 -5.60 -11.28
N LEU A 174 -15.35 -4.47 -12.01
CA LEU A 174 -15.88 -3.17 -11.59
C LEU A 174 -17.39 -3.21 -11.37
N ALA A 175 -18.16 -3.85 -12.26
CA ALA A 175 -19.60 -3.95 -12.14
C ALA A 175 -20.02 -4.79 -10.93
N GLU A 176 -19.32 -5.90 -10.66
CA GLU A 176 -19.55 -6.73 -9.48
C GLU A 176 -19.25 -5.95 -8.18
N VAL A 177 -18.07 -5.35 -8.08
CA VAL A 177 -17.66 -4.57 -6.91
C VAL A 177 -18.61 -3.39 -6.70
N ARG A 178 -18.98 -2.65 -7.75
CA ARG A 178 -19.98 -1.58 -7.67
C ARG A 178 -21.30 -2.09 -7.07
N GLY A 179 -21.78 -3.25 -7.51
CA GLY A 179 -23.02 -3.84 -7.02
C GLY A 179 -22.98 -4.16 -5.51
N GLU A 180 -21.85 -4.66 -5.02
CA GLU A 180 -21.62 -4.93 -3.60
C GLU A 180 -21.54 -3.64 -2.78
N LEU A 181 -20.78 -2.66 -3.28
CA LEU A 181 -20.57 -1.38 -2.59
C LEU A 181 -21.82 -0.49 -2.56
N ALA A 182 -22.80 -0.71 -3.43
CA ALA A 182 -24.04 0.07 -3.47
C ALA A 182 -24.86 0.02 -2.17
N ALA A 183 -24.68 -1.03 -1.35
CA ALA A 183 -25.31 -1.13 -0.03
C ALA A 183 -24.56 -0.35 1.07
N GLU A 184 -23.30 -0.02 0.84
CA GLU A 184 -22.39 0.58 1.84
C GLU A 184 -22.09 2.06 1.57
N ILE A 185 -21.96 2.44 0.29
CA ILE A 185 -21.56 3.77 -0.16
C ILE A 185 -22.73 4.41 -0.90
N LYS A 186 -23.01 5.67 -0.57
CA LYS A 186 -24.11 6.40 -1.21
C LYS A 186 -23.85 6.62 -2.71
N PRO A 187 -24.87 6.57 -3.57
CA PRO A 187 -24.71 6.70 -5.02
C PRO A 187 -23.95 7.97 -5.46
N GLU A 188 -24.14 9.10 -4.77
CA GLU A 188 -23.46 10.36 -5.08
C GLU A 188 -21.93 10.33 -4.91
N LEU A 189 -21.40 9.36 -4.15
CA LEU A 189 -19.96 9.13 -4.00
C LEU A 189 -19.49 7.90 -4.78
N LEU A 190 -20.32 6.85 -4.83
CA LEU A 190 -19.96 5.59 -5.48
C LEU A 190 -19.81 5.75 -6.98
N GLU A 191 -20.77 6.37 -7.66
CA GLU A 191 -20.77 6.48 -9.12
C GLU A 191 -19.56 7.28 -9.63
N PRO A 192 -19.27 8.49 -9.09
CA PRO A 192 -18.07 9.22 -9.49
C PRO A 192 -16.77 8.48 -9.15
N ALA A 193 -16.75 7.66 -8.10
CA ALA A 193 -15.57 6.90 -7.73
C ALA A 193 -15.30 5.73 -8.69
N VAL A 194 -16.34 5.00 -9.09
CA VAL A 194 -16.24 3.93 -10.10
C VAL A 194 -15.80 4.50 -11.44
N GLU A 195 -16.44 5.57 -11.90
CA GLU A 195 -16.07 6.24 -13.14
C GLU A 195 -14.62 6.73 -13.14
N LEU A 196 -14.18 7.34 -12.03
CA LEU A 196 -12.82 7.84 -11.91
C LEU A 196 -11.81 6.69 -11.87
N PHE A 197 -12.10 5.62 -11.13
CA PHE A 197 -11.22 4.45 -11.09
C PHE A 197 -11.08 3.82 -12.48
N GLU A 198 -12.19 3.61 -13.19
CA GLU A 198 -12.17 3.10 -14.57
C GLU A 198 -11.32 4.00 -15.47
N GLN A 199 -11.55 5.32 -15.40
CA GLN A 199 -10.80 6.31 -16.17
C GLN A 199 -9.29 6.16 -15.96
N VAL A 200 -8.81 6.12 -14.71
CA VAL A 200 -7.36 6.11 -14.43
C VAL A 200 -6.72 4.73 -14.54
N ALA A 201 -7.50 3.65 -14.43
CA ALA A 201 -7.02 2.28 -14.53
C ALA A 201 -7.02 1.76 -15.99
N LEU A 202 -7.89 2.29 -16.85
CA LEU A 202 -8.05 1.82 -18.24
C LEU A 202 -7.72 2.89 -19.31
N ALA A 203 -7.14 4.03 -18.93
CA ALA A 203 -6.72 5.05 -19.90
C ALA A 203 -5.65 4.52 -20.87
N ASP A 204 -5.67 5.00 -22.12
CA ASP A 204 -4.68 4.64 -23.14
C ASP A 204 -3.26 5.10 -22.75
N GLU A 205 -3.18 6.29 -22.16
CA GLU A 205 -1.97 6.87 -21.55
C GLU A 205 -2.10 6.82 -20.02
N PHE A 206 -1.01 6.48 -19.35
CA PHE A 206 -1.00 6.36 -17.90
C PHE A 206 -0.99 7.75 -17.25
N PRO A 207 -2.05 8.16 -16.52
CA PRO A 207 -2.02 9.45 -15.83
C PRO A 207 -1.01 9.41 -14.67
N ASP A 208 -0.24 10.47 -14.47
CA ASP A 208 0.79 10.50 -13.43
C ASP A 208 0.21 10.33 -12.03
N PHE A 209 -0.91 11.02 -11.75
CA PHE A 209 -1.59 10.98 -10.46
C PHE A 209 -3.11 10.93 -10.63
N LEU A 210 -3.76 10.02 -9.92
CA LEU A 210 -5.23 9.94 -9.85
C LEU A 210 -5.82 11.19 -9.21
N THR A 211 -5.05 11.88 -8.36
CA THR A 211 -5.52 13.05 -7.61
C THR A 211 -5.83 14.25 -8.50
N LEU A 212 -5.20 14.34 -9.68
CA LEU A 212 -5.47 15.43 -10.63
C LEU A 212 -6.91 15.40 -11.16
N PRO A 213 -7.38 14.34 -11.83
CA PRO A 213 -8.79 14.24 -12.25
C PRO A 213 -9.75 14.10 -11.05
N ALA A 214 -9.30 13.59 -9.90
CA ALA A 214 -10.12 13.55 -8.71
C ALA A 214 -10.44 14.97 -8.21
N TYR A 215 -9.46 15.88 -8.21
CA TYR A 215 -9.61 17.25 -7.70
C TYR A 215 -10.64 18.08 -8.48
N GLU A 216 -10.79 17.81 -9.76
CA GLU A 216 -11.83 18.42 -10.60
C GLU A 216 -13.26 18.00 -10.19
N ARG A 217 -13.40 16.90 -9.43
CA ARG A 217 -14.68 16.35 -8.97
C ARG A 217 -15.05 16.77 -7.53
N ILE A 218 -14.12 17.37 -6.78
CA ILE A 218 -14.42 17.96 -5.46
C ILE A 218 -15.07 19.33 -5.69
N LYS A 219 -16.22 19.56 -5.06
CA LYS A 219 -16.94 20.84 -5.07
C LYS A 219 -16.82 21.55 -3.73
#